data_AF-A0A1V5YNY3-F1
#
_entry.id   AF-A0A1V5YNY3-F1
#
_cell.length_a   1.000
_cell.length_b   1.000
_cell.length_c   1.000
_cell.angle_alpha   90.00
_cell.angle_beta   90.00
_cell.angle_gamma   90.00
#
_symmetry.space_group_name_H-M   'P 1'
#
loop_
_entity.id
_entity.type
_entity.pdbx_description
1 polymer ?
#
loop_
_entity_poly.entity_id
_entity_poly.type
_entity_poly.pdbx_seq_one_letter_code
_entity_poly.pdbx_strand_id
1 'polypeptide(L)' 'MVEEVVKAIVETASTGRIGDGKIFVLPVDEAVRIRTGESGDTVLN' A
#
# COMPACT_ATOMS: atom_id res chain seq x y z
N MET A 1 2.63 5.58 8.00
CA MET A 1 3.17 4.68 6.97
C MET A 1 2.42 4.77 5.64
N VAL A 2 1.10 4.54 5.56
CA VAL A 2 0.36 4.64 4.29
C VAL A 2 0.58 5.97 3.57
N GLU A 3 0.49 7.09 4.29
CA GLU A 3 0.70 8.43 3.72
C GLU A 3 2.11 8.62 3.14
N GLU A 4 3.13 8.09 3.80
CA GLU A 4 4.53 8.17 3.35
C GLU A 4 4.75 7.37 2.06
N VAL A 5 4.16 6.18 1.97
CA VAL A 5 4.20 5.34 0.76
C VAL A 5 3.50 6.04 -0.40
N VAL A 6 2.29 6.58 -0.16
CA VAL A 6 1.55 7.32 -1.19
C VAL A 6 2.36 8.51 -1.68
N LYS A 7 2.95 9.28 -0.77
CA LYS A 7 3.79 10.44 -1.11
C LYS A 7 4.98 10.03 -1.98
N ALA A 8 5.71 8.98 -1.60
CA ALA A 8 6.86 8.50 -2.37
C ALA A 8 6.48 8.05 -3.79
N ILE A 9 5.34 7.38 -3.95
CA ILE A 9 4.83 6.99 -5.28
C ILE A 9 4.47 8.23 -6.10
N VAL A 10 3.77 9.20 -5.51
CA VAL A 10 3.39 10.44 -6.23
C VAL A 10 4.63 11.21 -6.69
N GLU A 11 5.61 11.39 -5.81
CA GLU A 11 6.85 12.12 -6.13
C GLU A 11 7.66 11.46 -7.25
N THR A 12 7.61 10.14 -7.37
CA THR A 12 8.38 9.39 -8.37
C THR A 12 7.62 9.17 -9.69
N ALA A 13 6.30 8.97 -9.64
CA ALA A 13 5.49 8.62 -10.80
C ALA A 13 4.85 9.83 -11.52
N SER A 14 4.72 10.97 -10.85
CA SER A 14 4.10 12.18 -11.43
C SER A 14 4.99 12.82 -12.49
N THR A 15 4.54 12.83 -13.75
CA THR A 15 5.22 13.53 -14.87
C THR A 15 4.60 14.88 -15.19
N GLY A 16 3.45 15.20 -14.58
CA GLY A 16 2.67 16.42 -14.84
C GLY A 16 1.81 16.32 -16.10
N ARG A 17 1.66 15.12 -16.67
CA ARG A 17 0.89 14.88 -17.90
C ARG A 17 -0.40 14.15 -17.60
N ILE A 18 -1.40 14.36 -18.46
CA ILE A 18 -2.64 13.58 -18.39
C ILE A 18 -2.28 12.11 -18.59
N GLY A 19 -2.70 11.26 -17.66
CA GLY A 19 -2.45 9.82 -17.72
C GLY A 19 -1.45 9.29 -16.70
N ASP A 20 -0.90 10.12 -15.79
CA ASP A 20 0.02 9.69 -14.72
C ASP A 20 -0.57 8.61 -13.77
N GLY A 21 -1.88 8.37 -13.83
CA GLY A 21 -2.55 7.23 -13.19
C GLY A 21 -3.35 7.61 -11.95
N LYS A 22 -3.63 6.62 -11.11
CA LYS A 22 -4.37 6.76 -9.85
C LYS A 22 -3.76 5.83 -8.80
N ILE A 23 -3.80 6.25 -7.55
CA ILE A 23 -3.48 5.41 -6.40
C ILE A 23 -4.79 5.13 -5.69
N PHE A 24 -5.07 3.86 -5.40
CA PHE A 24 -6.20 3.44 -4.60
C PHE A 24 -5.69 2.92 -3.26
N VAL A 25 -6.25 3.46 -2.19
CA VAL A 25 -6.01 2.96 -0.84
C VAL A 25 -7.26 2.20 -0.44
N LEU A 26 -7.11 0.91 -0.22
CA LEU A 26 -8.19 0.00 0.16
C LEU A 26 -7.88 -0.56 1.55
N PRO A 27 -8.88 -0.69 2.44
CA PRO A 27 -8.70 -1.40 3.69
C PRO A 27 -8.41 -2.88 3.40
N VAL A 28 -7.54 -3.48 4.22
CA VAL A 28 -7.31 -4.91 4.25
C VAL A 28 -7.60 -5.36 5.68
N ASP A 29 -8.60 -6.22 5.84
CA ASP A 29 -9.10 -6.58 7.16
C ASP A 29 -8.28 -7.70 7.83
N GLU A 30 -7.61 -8.55 7.04
CA GLU A 30 -6.84 -9.68 7.57
C GLU A 30 -5.66 -10.06 6.65
N ALA A 31 -4.56 -10.53 7.25
CA ALA A 31 -3.43 -11.13 6.57
C ALA A 31 -2.99 -12.43 7.27
N VAL A 32 -2.47 -13.40 6.49
CA VAL A 32 -1.98 -14.69 7.00
C VAL A 32 -0.55 -14.94 6.51
N ARG A 33 0.37 -15.25 7.43
CA ARG A 33 1.76 -15.59 7.12
C ARG A 33 1.88 -17.08 6.83
N ILE A 34 1.97 -17.45 5.55
CA ILE A 34 2.04 -18.86 5.09
C ILE A 34 3.10 -19.69 5.83
N ARG A 35 4.28 -19.12 6.10
CA ARG A 35 5.40 -19.84 6.71
C ARG A 35 5.13 -20.31 8.15
N THR A 36 4.35 -19.55 8.91
CA THR A 36 4.12 -19.79 10.35
C THR A 36 2.67 -20.10 10.68
N GLY A 37 1.74 -19.77 9.78
CA GLY A 37 0.30 -19.88 10.00
C GLY A 37 -0.28 -18.74 10.87
N GLU A 38 0.52 -17.75 11.25
CA GLU A 38 0.05 -16.60 12.02
C GLU A 38 -0.91 -15.74 11.19
N SER A 39 -1.94 -15.16 11.82
CA SER A 39 -2.87 -14.24 11.18
C SER A 39 -3.15 -13.00 12.04
N GLY A 40 -3.77 -12.00 11.42
CA GLY A 40 -4.23 -10.79 12.10
C GLY A 40 -3.20 -9.66 12.12
N ASP A 41 -3.35 -8.77 13.09
CA ASP A 41 -2.69 -7.45 13.13
C ASP A 41 -1.16 -7.51 13.12
N THR A 42 -0.57 -8.51 13.80
CA THR A 42 0.88 -8.78 13.84
C THR A 42 1.47 -9.18 12.49
N VAL A 43 0.63 -9.54 11.52
CA VAL A 43 1.03 -9.85 10.15
C VAL A 43 0.73 -8.69 9.22
N LEU A 44 -0.34 -7.95 9.49
CA LEU A 44 -0.81 -6.85 8.65
C LEU A 44 0.03 -5.58 8.80
N ASN A 45 0.52 -5.30 10.02
CA ASN A 45 1.25 -4.06 10.36
C ASN A 45 2.76 -4.24 10.51
#